data_AF-F7ZIZ2-F1
#
_entry.id   AF-F7ZIZ2-F1
#
_cell.length_a   1.000
_cell.length_b   1.000
_cell.length_c   1.000
_cell.angle_alpha   90.00
_cell.angle_beta   90.00
_cell.angle_gamma   90.00
#
_symmetry.space_group_name_H-M   'P 1'
#
loop_
_entity.id
_entity.type
_entity.pdbx_description
1 polymer ?
#
loop_
_entity_poly.entity_id
_entity_poly.type
_entity_poly.pdbx_seq_one_letter_code
_entity_poly.pdbx_strand_id
1 'polypeptide(L)'
;MIRRAALFILTCVTLMPLQVAAQGSLKVATQNMRLAFELCLRNYRTPQDMPFAFSSTGFTLGKGLDEGVTEFTAPGVSGVFKAGYCMMQTTDVPLAIAEEMGQRTAETLFPGKVTLGNPERNINQPVAPCDGLSIFATQMLIRVTYSAAGNSGDCLNDGTSAIAIKM
;
A
#
# COMPACT_ATOMS: atom_id res chain seq x y z
N MET A 1 58.14 35.07 -27.00
CA MET A 1 57.12 34.21 -27.61
C MET A 1 56.44 33.37 -26.52
N ILE A 2 55.21 33.78 -26.18
CA ILE A 2 54.07 33.12 -25.52
C ILE A 2 54.33 31.83 -24.69
N ARG A 3 54.30 31.97 -23.35
CA ARG A 3 54.06 30.88 -22.39
C ARG A 3 52.54 30.72 -22.19
N ARG A 4 51.98 29.56 -22.54
CA ARG A 4 50.56 29.22 -22.30
C ARG A 4 50.42 28.63 -20.89
N ALA A 5 49.69 29.34 -20.02
CA ALA A 5 49.23 28.82 -18.74
C ALA A 5 47.96 28.00 -18.97
N ALA A 6 47.96 26.73 -18.56
CA ALA A 6 46.77 25.88 -18.55
C ALA A 6 46.07 26.06 -17.20
N LEU A 7 44.89 26.66 -17.22
CA LEU A 7 43.99 26.83 -16.08
C LEU A 7 43.19 25.52 -15.91
N PHE A 8 43.55 24.71 -14.91
CA PHE A 8 42.74 23.56 -14.49
C PHE A 8 41.61 24.07 -13.59
N ILE A 9 40.39 24.15 -14.14
CA ILE A 9 39.18 24.41 -13.37
C ILE A 9 38.79 23.10 -12.68
N LEU A 10 39.01 23.02 -11.37
CA LEU A 10 38.47 21.97 -10.51
C LEU A 10 36.99 22.33 -10.21
N THR A 11 36.06 21.79 -11.00
CA THR A 11 34.63 21.81 -10.65
C THR A 11 34.38 20.73 -9.61
N CYS A 12 34.33 21.13 -8.34
CA CYS A 12 33.85 20.29 -7.25
C CYS A 12 32.34 20.11 -7.42
N VAL A 13 31.92 18.99 -8.01
CA VAL A 13 30.50 18.60 -8.07
C VAL A 13 30.08 18.17 -6.68
N THR A 14 29.35 19.03 -5.97
CA THR A 14 28.68 18.69 -4.73
C THR A 14 27.49 17.78 -5.05
N LEU A 15 27.70 16.46 -4.95
CA LEU A 15 26.64 15.46 -4.98
C LEU A 15 25.70 15.66 -3.78
N MET A 16 24.44 15.97 -4.09
CA MET A 16 23.34 16.15 -3.15
C MET A 16 23.01 14.85 -2.38
N PRO A 17 22.90 14.84 -1.04
CA PRO A 17 22.55 13.65 -0.26
C PRO A 17 21.03 13.33 -0.20
N LEU A 18 20.20 13.95 -1.05
CA LEU A 18 18.73 13.88 -0.95
C LEU A 18 18.09 12.55 -1.41
N GLN A 19 18.76 11.74 -2.23
CA GLN A 19 18.15 10.51 -2.77
C GLN A 19 18.07 9.36 -1.75
N VAL A 20 18.94 9.32 -0.74
CA VAL A 20 19.03 8.18 0.19
C VAL A 20 17.87 8.16 1.17
N ALA A 21 17.43 9.33 1.65
CA ALA A 21 16.32 9.43 2.61
C ALA A 21 14.97 9.03 1.98
N ALA A 22 14.71 9.46 0.74
CA ALA A 22 13.48 9.14 0.00
C ALA A 22 13.38 7.65 -0.37
N GLN A 23 14.50 6.99 -0.68
CA GLN A 23 14.52 5.55 -0.90
C GLN A 23 14.30 4.77 0.41
N GLY A 24 14.78 5.28 1.54
CA GLY A 24 14.55 4.72 2.87
C GLY A 24 13.07 4.75 3.26
N SER A 25 12.39 5.89 3.08
CA SER A 25 10.97 6.03 3.41
C SER A 25 10.09 5.14 2.55
N LEU A 26 10.29 5.11 1.22
CA LEU A 26 9.54 4.23 0.31
C LEU A 26 9.64 2.75 0.71
N LYS A 27 10.86 2.28 1.01
CA LYS A 27 11.08 0.87 1.37
C LYS A 27 10.34 0.50 2.65
N VAL A 28 10.45 1.34 3.69
CA VAL A 28 9.80 1.10 4.99
C VAL A 28 8.28 1.17 4.84
N ALA A 29 7.75 2.19 4.14
CA ALA A 29 6.33 2.34 3.90
C ALA A 29 5.77 1.14 3.10
N THR A 30 6.46 0.70 2.04
CA THR A 30 6.05 -0.48 1.25
C THR A 30 6.01 -1.74 2.10
N GLN A 31 7.00 -1.95 2.97
CA GLN A 31 7.04 -3.10 3.88
C GLN A 31 5.88 -3.08 4.89
N ASN A 32 5.63 -1.94 5.51
CA ASN A 32 4.54 -1.78 6.47
C ASN A 32 3.16 -1.90 5.80
N MET A 33 3.00 -1.36 4.59
CA MET A 33 1.75 -1.45 3.83
C MET A 33 1.45 -2.90 3.45
N ARG A 34 2.48 -3.63 2.99
CA ARG A 34 2.38 -5.08 2.72
C ARG A 34 1.98 -5.85 3.98
N LEU A 35 2.59 -5.53 5.11
CA LEU A 35 2.31 -6.21 6.38
C LEU A 35 0.88 -5.93 6.85
N ALA A 36 0.43 -4.66 6.82
CA ALA A 36 -0.94 -4.31 7.14
C ALA A 36 -1.94 -5.06 6.24
N PHE A 37 -1.70 -5.07 4.92
CA PHE A 37 -2.51 -5.78 3.94
C PHE A 37 -2.59 -7.29 4.25
N GLU A 38 -1.44 -7.92 4.53
CA GLU A 38 -1.36 -9.33 4.91
C GLU A 38 -2.13 -9.62 6.21
N LEU A 39 -2.02 -8.77 7.23
CA LEU A 39 -2.73 -8.93 8.49
C LEU A 39 -4.25 -8.85 8.31
N CYS A 40 -4.75 -7.88 7.54
CA CYS A 40 -6.18 -7.78 7.23
C CYS A 40 -6.65 -9.07 6.54
N LEU A 41 -5.94 -9.51 5.50
CA LEU A 41 -6.32 -10.70 4.73
C LEU A 41 -6.26 -11.99 5.53
N ARG A 42 -5.29 -12.16 6.43
CA ARG A 42 -5.19 -13.36 7.28
C ARG A 42 -6.29 -13.44 8.34
N ASN A 43 -6.76 -12.30 8.83
CA ASN A 43 -7.75 -12.22 9.90
C ASN A 43 -9.19 -11.99 9.39
N TYR A 44 -9.45 -12.24 8.09
CA TYR A 44 -10.75 -11.97 7.47
C TYR A 44 -11.93 -12.72 8.12
N ARG A 45 -11.66 -13.87 8.76
CA ARG A 45 -12.67 -14.67 9.48
C ARG A 45 -12.71 -14.39 10.98
N THR A 46 -11.70 -13.71 11.50
CA THR A 46 -11.51 -13.47 12.93
C THR A 46 -11.19 -11.99 13.16
N PRO A 47 -12.10 -11.07 12.80
CA PRO A 47 -11.86 -9.65 12.91
C PRO A 47 -11.56 -9.20 14.35
N GLN A 48 -12.03 -9.94 15.35
CA GLN A 48 -11.73 -9.71 16.76
C GLN A 48 -10.25 -9.92 17.12
N ASP A 49 -9.50 -10.67 16.32
CA ASP A 49 -8.07 -10.94 16.55
C ASP A 49 -7.17 -9.87 15.91
N MET A 50 -7.72 -9.00 15.04
CA MET A 50 -6.96 -7.96 14.36
C MET A 50 -6.19 -7.02 15.32
N PRO A 51 -6.75 -6.53 16.45
CA PRO A 51 -5.99 -5.70 17.38
C PRO A 51 -4.71 -6.38 17.90
N PHE A 52 -4.80 -7.68 18.23
CA PHE A 52 -3.62 -8.43 18.66
C PHE A 52 -2.63 -8.63 17.51
N ALA A 53 -3.12 -8.97 16.32
CA ALA A 53 -2.29 -9.20 15.13
C ALA A 53 -1.50 -7.93 14.72
N PHE A 54 -2.12 -6.75 14.76
CA PHE A 54 -1.45 -5.48 14.46
C PHE A 54 -0.48 -5.05 15.58
N SER A 55 -0.89 -5.09 16.84
CA SER A 55 -0.02 -4.68 17.95
C SER A 55 1.22 -5.59 18.09
N SER A 56 1.08 -6.90 17.89
CA SER A 56 2.19 -7.86 17.95
C SER A 56 3.23 -7.68 16.83
N THR A 57 2.88 -6.94 15.78
CA THR A 57 3.76 -6.65 14.63
C THR A 57 4.34 -5.24 14.65
N GLY A 58 4.15 -4.50 15.75
CA GLY A 58 4.74 -3.19 15.97
C GLY A 58 3.89 -2.01 15.50
N PHE A 59 2.66 -2.24 15.04
CA PHE A 59 1.73 -1.14 14.78
C PHE A 59 1.23 -0.53 16.09
N THR A 60 1.15 0.80 16.11
CA THR A 60 0.50 1.52 17.19
C THR A 60 -0.99 1.60 16.90
N LEU A 61 -1.82 1.24 17.88
CA LEU A 61 -3.27 1.27 17.78
C LEU A 61 -3.87 2.49 18.49
N GLY A 62 -4.87 3.08 17.86
CA GLY A 62 -5.65 4.20 18.38
C GLY A 62 -7.14 3.96 18.24
N LYS A 63 -7.93 4.78 18.93
CA LYS A 63 -9.39 4.77 18.77
C LYS A 63 -9.74 5.54 17.49
N GLY A 64 -10.53 4.94 16.60
CA GLY A 64 -11.06 5.64 15.44
C GLY A 64 -12.18 6.62 15.77
N LEU A 65 -12.53 7.44 14.77
CA LEU A 65 -13.62 8.43 14.88
C LEU A 65 -15.00 7.76 15.03
N ASP A 66 -15.20 6.62 14.39
CA ASP A 66 -16.46 5.87 14.44
C ASP A 66 -16.42 4.75 15.47
N GLU A 67 -17.60 4.37 15.97
CA GLU A 67 -17.74 3.23 16.88
C GLU A 67 -17.26 1.92 16.21
N GLY A 68 -16.48 1.14 16.94
CA GLY A 68 -15.93 -0.14 16.46
C GLY A 68 -14.80 -0.01 15.44
N VAL A 69 -14.36 1.22 15.12
CA VAL A 69 -13.19 1.46 14.27
C VAL A 69 -11.94 1.60 15.12
N THR A 70 -10.91 0.85 14.75
CA THR A 70 -9.56 0.98 15.31
C THR A 70 -8.65 1.62 14.28
N GLU A 71 -7.94 2.67 14.67
CA GLU A 71 -6.88 3.26 13.87
C GLU A 71 -5.58 2.50 14.12
N PHE A 72 -4.76 2.35 13.08
CA PHE A 72 -3.41 1.84 13.20
C PHE A 72 -2.41 2.74 12.48
N THR A 73 -1.20 2.80 13.01
CA THR A 73 -0.10 3.55 12.43
C THR A 73 1.21 2.78 12.54
N ALA A 74 2.05 2.95 11.52
CA ALA A 74 3.44 2.53 11.47
C ALA A 74 4.22 3.56 10.63
N PRO A 75 5.56 3.57 10.64
CA PRO A 75 6.32 4.49 9.80
C PRO A 75 5.87 4.43 8.32
N GLY A 76 5.43 5.58 7.80
CA GLY A 76 4.97 5.74 6.41
C GLY A 76 3.58 5.16 6.08
N VAL A 77 2.86 4.57 7.04
CA VAL A 77 1.55 3.94 6.81
C VAL A 77 0.59 4.25 7.93
N SER A 78 -0.63 4.66 7.58
CA SER A 78 -1.75 4.79 8.50
C SER A 78 -2.98 4.10 7.93
N GLY A 79 -3.94 3.78 8.79
CA GLY A 79 -5.15 3.12 8.33
C GLY A 79 -6.13 2.86 9.46
N VAL A 80 -7.19 2.14 9.09
CA VAL A 80 -8.27 1.76 9.98
C VAL A 80 -8.71 0.34 9.72
N PHE A 81 -9.21 -0.35 10.75
CA PHE A 81 -9.95 -1.59 10.57
C PHE A 81 -11.17 -1.66 11.49
N LYS A 82 -12.16 -2.44 11.04
CA LYS A 82 -13.32 -2.91 11.80
C LYS A 82 -13.78 -4.26 11.26
N ALA A 83 -14.79 -4.88 11.86
CA ALA A 83 -15.36 -6.11 11.32
C ALA A 83 -15.77 -5.96 9.85
N GLY A 84 -15.26 -6.84 8.97
CA GLY A 84 -15.54 -6.83 7.54
C GLY A 84 -14.84 -5.74 6.72
N TYR A 85 -13.97 -4.91 7.32
CA TYR A 85 -13.33 -3.80 6.62
C TYR A 85 -11.93 -3.47 7.13
N CYS A 86 -11.00 -3.26 6.21
CA CYS A 86 -9.65 -2.76 6.48
C CYS A 86 -9.29 -1.72 5.43
N MET A 87 -8.66 -0.61 5.82
CA MET A 87 -8.10 0.35 4.90
C MET A 87 -6.73 0.81 5.38
N MET A 88 -5.79 0.93 4.46
CA MET A 88 -4.45 1.47 4.70
C MET A 88 -4.11 2.47 3.63
N GLN A 89 -3.34 3.49 3.98
CA GLN A 89 -2.89 4.52 3.06
C GLN A 89 -1.48 4.99 3.40
N THR A 90 -0.84 5.62 2.43
CA THR A 90 0.53 6.11 2.51
C THR A 90 0.75 7.22 1.49
N THR A 91 1.57 8.20 1.86
CA THR A 91 2.05 9.26 0.96
C THR A 91 3.39 8.91 0.32
N ASP A 92 3.97 7.76 0.67
CA ASP A 92 5.32 7.37 0.28
C ASP A 92 5.34 6.24 -0.77
N VAL A 93 4.24 5.50 -0.95
CA VAL A 93 4.13 4.38 -1.90
C VAL A 93 3.20 4.76 -3.05
N PRO A 94 3.71 4.84 -4.30
CA PRO A 94 2.89 5.05 -5.48
C PRO A 94 1.89 3.92 -5.71
N LEU A 95 0.73 4.27 -6.27
CA LEU A 95 -0.36 3.36 -6.61
C LEU A 95 0.09 2.08 -7.34
N ALA A 96 0.91 2.20 -8.38
CA ALA A 96 1.38 1.04 -9.15
C ALA A 96 2.18 0.03 -8.29
N ILE A 97 2.94 0.52 -7.31
CA ILE A 97 3.69 -0.35 -6.38
C ILE A 97 2.71 -1.03 -5.40
N ALA A 98 1.71 -0.30 -4.92
CA ALA A 98 0.68 -0.85 -4.03
C ALA A 98 -0.15 -1.94 -4.73
N GLU A 99 -0.49 -1.76 -6.01
CA GLU A 99 -1.18 -2.76 -6.84
C GLU A 99 -0.35 -4.03 -7.00
N GLU A 100 0.90 -3.91 -7.47
CA GLU A 100 1.80 -5.06 -7.66
C GLU A 100 2.04 -5.82 -6.35
N MET A 101 2.27 -5.08 -5.26
CA MET A 101 2.46 -5.64 -3.92
C MET A 101 1.22 -6.36 -3.42
N GLY A 102 0.05 -5.74 -3.57
CA GLY A 102 -1.22 -6.28 -3.10
C GLY A 102 -1.60 -7.55 -3.87
N GLN A 103 -1.43 -7.55 -5.20
CA GLN A 103 -1.66 -8.73 -6.03
C GLN A 103 -0.76 -9.90 -5.59
N ARG A 104 0.55 -9.69 -5.52
CA ARG A 104 1.49 -10.76 -5.11
C ARG A 104 1.19 -11.30 -3.72
N THR A 105 0.85 -10.43 -2.78
CA THR A 105 0.52 -10.83 -1.41
C THR A 105 -0.77 -11.64 -1.38
N ALA A 106 -1.82 -11.20 -2.10
CA ALA A 106 -3.08 -11.93 -2.20
C ALA A 106 -2.90 -13.30 -2.86
N GLU A 107 -2.14 -13.40 -3.96
CA GLU A 107 -1.87 -14.66 -4.65
C GLU A 107 -1.09 -15.65 -3.78
N THR A 108 -0.18 -15.14 -2.94
CA THR A 108 0.56 -15.95 -1.97
C THR A 108 -0.36 -16.52 -0.89
N LEU A 109 -1.32 -15.73 -0.39
CA LEU A 109 -2.24 -16.14 0.67
C LEU A 109 -3.41 -16.99 0.16
N PHE A 110 -3.84 -16.76 -1.08
CA PHE A 110 -5.00 -17.39 -1.70
C PHE A 110 -4.67 -17.92 -3.10
N PRO A 111 -3.78 -18.93 -3.21
CA PRO A 111 -3.30 -19.42 -4.50
C PRO A 111 -4.46 -19.93 -5.36
N GLY A 112 -4.52 -19.44 -6.61
CA GLY A 112 -5.56 -19.81 -7.59
C GLY A 112 -6.95 -19.23 -7.32
N LYS A 113 -7.10 -18.30 -6.36
CA LYS A 113 -8.39 -17.71 -5.97
C LYS A 113 -8.48 -16.20 -6.19
N VAL A 114 -7.46 -15.60 -6.79
CA VAL A 114 -7.36 -14.16 -7.04
C VAL A 114 -7.70 -13.88 -8.49
N THR A 115 -8.59 -12.91 -8.70
CA THR A 115 -8.98 -12.41 -10.03
C THR A 115 -8.82 -10.89 -10.05
N LEU A 116 -8.27 -10.36 -11.13
CA LEU A 116 -8.18 -8.91 -11.35
C LEU A 116 -9.57 -8.31 -11.60
N GLY A 117 -9.84 -7.17 -10.98
CA GLY A 117 -11.08 -6.42 -11.08
C GLY A 117 -12.23 -6.98 -10.25
N ASN A 118 -13.45 -6.50 -10.52
CA ASN A 118 -14.69 -6.95 -9.90
C ASN A 118 -15.34 -8.12 -10.65
N PRO A 119 -16.06 -9.03 -9.96
CA PRO A 119 -16.60 -10.23 -10.60
C PRO A 119 -17.85 -9.93 -11.45
N GLU A 120 -18.46 -8.75 -11.27
CA GLU A 120 -19.62 -8.28 -12.02
C GLU A 120 -19.24 -7.55 -13.32
N ARG A 121 -17.94 -7.39 -13.57
CA ARG A 121 -17.40 -6.67 -14.71
C ARG A 121 -17.68 -7.43 -15.99
N ASN A 122 -17.96 -6.68 -17.05
CA ASN A 122 -18.04 -7.26 -18.39
C ASN A 122 -16.65 -7.81 -18.80
N ILE A 123 -16.59 -9.10 -19.16
CA ILE A 123 -15.35 -9.79 -19.55
C ILE A 123 -14.61 -9.12 -20.73
N ASN A 124 -15.34 -8.36 -21.55
CA ASN A 124 -14.79 -7.65 -22.70
C ASN A 124 -14.21 -6.27 -22.37
N GLN A 125 -14.34 -5.79 -21.13
CA GLN A 125 -13.73 -4.54 -20.70
C GLN A 125 -12.30 -4.81 -20.20
N PRO A 126 -11.35 -3.88 -20.41
CA PRO A 126 -10.04 -3.94 -19.76
C PRO A 126 -10.20 -3.75 -18.24
N VAL A 127 -9.26 -4.29 -17.45
CA VAL A 127 -9.24 -4.05 -16.00
C VAL A 127 -8.56 -2.69 -15.82
N ALA A 128 -9.26 -1.71 -15.28
CA ALA A 128 -8.63 -0.47 -14.87
C ALA A 128 -7.74 -0.75 -13.64
N PRO A 129 -6.58 -0.08 -13.48
CA PRO A 129 -5.66 -0.33 -12.36
C PRO A 129 -6.37 -0.34 -10.98
N CYS A 130 -7.28 0.61 -10.78
CA CYS A 130 -8.06 0.75 -9.54
C CYS A 130 -9.27 -0.18 -9.40
N ASP A 131 -9.60 -1.00 -10.41
CA ASP A 131 -10.67 -2.02 -10.29
C ASP A 131 -10.34 -3.09 -9.24
N GLY A 132 -9.05 -3.19 -8.89
CA GLY A 132 -8.53 -3.92 -7.76
C GLY A 132 -8.58 -5.44 -7.93
N LEU A 133 -8.86 -6.17 -6.84
CA LEU A 133 -8.85 -7.63 -6.83
C LEU A 133 -10.15 -8.19 -6.25
N SER A 134 -10.57 -9.32 -6.80
CA SER A 134 -11.53 -10.23 -6.19
C SER A 134 -10.79 -11.45 -5.66
N ILE A 135 -10.99 -11.78 -4.38
CA ILE A 135 -10.44 -12.99 -3.77
C ILE A 135 -11.61 -13.89 -3.35
N PHE A 136 -11.71 -15.05 -3.98
CA PHE A 136 -12.74 -16.05 -3.69
C PHE A 136 -12.29 -16.92 -2.49
N ALA A 137 -12.22 -16.30 -1.32
CA ALA A 137 -11.80 -16.93 -0.09
C ALA A 137 -12.83 -17.98 0.39
N THR A 138 -12.43 -18.83 1.33
CA THR A 138 -13.35 -19.80 1.92
C THR A 138 -14.46 -19.04 2.65
N GLN A 139 -15.73 -19.25 2.25
CA GLN A 139 -16.96 -18.69 2.81
C GLN A 139 -17.33 -17.25 2.42
N MET A 140 -16.46 -16.47 1.77
CA MET A 140 -16.82 -15.12 1.32
C MET A 140 -15.96 -14.61 0.17
N LEU A 141 -16.49 -13.62 -0.54
CA LEU A 141 -15.76 -12.83 -1.53
C LEU A 141 -15.11 -11.64 -0.83
N ILE A 142 -13.78 -11.56 -0.86
CA ILE A 142 -13.05 -10.38 -0.40
C ILE A 142 -12.81 -9.47 -1.62
N ARG A 143 -13.10 -8.18 -1.46
CA ARG A 143 -12.87 -7.14 -2.45
C ARG A 143 -11.72 -6.25 -2.01
N VAL A 144 -10.71 -6.12 -2.86
CA VAL A 144 -9.61 -5.17 -2.68
C VAL A 144 -9.77 -4.07 -3.72
N THR A 145 -9.65 -2.81 -3.30
CA THR A 145 -9.69 -1.63 -4.16
C THR A 145 -8.45 -0.78 -3.90
N TYR A 146 -7.86 -0.26 -4.96
CA TYR A 146 -6.71 0.65 -4.91
C TYR A 146 -7.15 2.06 -5.32
N SER A 147 -6.56 3.08 -4.72
CA SER A 147 -6.78 4.49 -5.09
C SER A 147 -5.59 5.36 -4.66
N ALA A 148 -5.58 6.64 -5.02
CA ALA A 148 -4.70 7.61 -4.38
C ALA A 148 -5.10 7.84 -2.91
N ALA A 149 -4.12 8.17 -2.05
CA ALA A 149 -4.39 8.44 -0.64
C ALA A 149 -5.28 9.68 -0.47
N GLY A 150 -6.22 9.64 0.48
CA GLY A 150 -7.17 10.74 0.70
C GLY A 150 -8.24 10.92 -0.38
N ASN A 151 -8.16 10.20 -1.50
CA ASN A 151 -9.15 10.26 -2.58
C ASN A 151 -9.94 8.95 -2.65
N SER A 152 -11.25 9.03 -2.41
CA SER A 152 -12.14 7.87 -2.38
C SER A 152 -12.47 7.42 -3.80
N GLY A 153 -11.60 6.60 -4.40
CA GLY A 153 -11.86 5.95 -5.69
C GLY A 153 -11.21 6.59 -6.92
N ASP A 154 -10.48 7.70 -6.75
CA ASP A 154 -9.73 8.28 -7.87
C ASP A 154 -8.45 7.47 -8.15
N CYS A 155 -8.31 7.10 -9.41
CA CYS A 155 -7.14 6.39 -9.93
C CYS A 155 -6.06 7.36 -10.39
N LEU A 156 -5.52 8.13 -9.44
CA LEU A 156 -4.49 9.14 -9.70
C LEU A 156 -3.12 8.59 -9.39
N ASN A 157 -2.16 8.87 -10.28
CA ASN A 157 -0.76 8.56 -10.05
C ASN A 157 -0.05 9.81 -9.52
N ASP A 158 -0.31 10.15 -8.25
CA ASP A 158 0.24 11.33 -7.56
C ASP A 158 1.40 10.99 -6.60
N GLY A 159 1.86 9.74 -6.61
CA GLY A 159 2.91 9.23 -5.72
C GLY A 159 2.40 8.68 -4.40
N THR A 160 1.09 8.76 -4.13
CA THR A 160 0.44 8.21 -2.95
C THR A 160 -0.38 6.96 -3.28
N SER A 161 -0.84 6.26 -2.25
CA SER A 161 -1.78 5.15 -2.43
C SER A 161 -2.62 4.86 -1.20
N ALA A 162 -3.79 4.27 -1.43
CA ALA A 162 -4.64 3.64 -0.45
C ALA A 162 -5.10 2.27 -0.96
N ILE A 163 -5.28 1.34 -0.02
CA ILE A 163 -5.86 0.02 -0.26
C ILE A 163 -7.02 -0.15 0.69
N ALA A 164 -8.22 -0.37 0.14
CA ALA A 164 -9.41 -0.74 0.89
C ALA A 164 -9.72 -2.21 0.66
N ILE A 165 -10.01 -2.93 1.75
CA ILE A 165 -10.35 -4.35 1.77
C ILE A 165 -11.71 -4.49 2.42
N LYS A 166 -12.69 -4.98 1.65
CA LYS A 166 -14.00 -5.37 2.16
C LYS A 166 -14.07 -6.89 2.20
N MET A 167 -14.29 -7.43 3.40
CA MET A 167 -14.30 -8.86 3.69
C MET A 167 -15.72 -9.31 3.93
#